data_AF-A0A7S2BUP9-F1
#
_entry.id   AF-A0A7S2BUP9-F1
#
_cell.length_a   1.000
_cell.length_b   1.000
_cell.length_c   1.000
_cell.angle_alpha   90.00
_cell.angle_beta   90.00
_cell.angle_gamma   90.00
#
_symmetry.space_group_name_H-M   'P 1'
#
loop_
_entity.id
_entity.type
_entity.pdbx_description
1 polymer ?
#
loop_
_entity_poly.entity_id
_entity_poly.type
_entity_poly.pdbx_seq_one_letter_code
_entity_poly.pdbx_strand_id
1 'polypeptide(L)'
;PMRVVAKRHDIYPKPDLDGNFLGDGLPLCADTAVAGAFLDQGARYSFHGTHGPSDALDLSLNSELFLELCASQDPAQCKFKTIVELSKALQCTGKECDAGAVAYVKVGV
;
A
#
# COMPACT_ATOMS: atom_id res chain seq x y z
N PRO A 1 4.14 21.51 -17.37
CA PRO A 1 3.79 21.40 -15.94
C PRO A 1 4.65 22.37 -15.12
N MET A 2 4.11 22.99 -14.07
CA MET A 2 4.86 23.92 -13.20
C MET A 2 5.77 23.11 -12.26
N ARG A 3 7.06 23.48 -12.14
CA ARG A 3 8.00 22.82 -11.22
C ARG A 3 8.02 23.56 -9.88
N VAL A 4 7.72 22.84 -8.80
CA VAL A 4 7.84 23.37 -7.43
C VAL A 4 9.32 23.46 -7.06
N VAL A 5 9.72 24.59 -6.47
CA VAL A 5 11.09 24.83 -6.00
C VAL A 5 11.04 24.99 -4.48
N ALA A 6 11.55 24.00 -3.74
CA ALA A 6 11.44 23.93 -2.28
C ALA A 6 11.92 25.19 -1.54
N LYS A 7 12.98 25.83 -2.04
CA LYS A 7 13.54 27.07 -1.46
C LYS A 7 12.67 28.32 -1.65
N ARG A 8 11.62 28.24 -2.47
CA ARG A 8 10.67 29.33 -2.75
C ARG A 8 9.31 29.08 -2.11
N HIS A 9 9.26 28.18 -1.13
CA HIS A 9 8.07 28.05 -0.29
C HIS A 9 7.86 29.35 0.48
N ASP A 10 6.60 29.72 0.66
CA ASP A 10 6.23 30.88 1.46
C ASP A 10 6.71 30.65 2.89
N ILE A 11 7.47 31.60 3.44
CA ILE A 11 7.97 31.54 4.83
C ILE A 11 6.79 31.65 5.80
N TYR A 12 5.71 32.31 5.37
CA TYR A 12 4.48 32.49 6.13
C TYR A 12 3.33 31.86 5.35
N PRO A 13 3.14 30.53 5.47
CA PRO A 13 2.06 29.86 4.78
C PRO A 13 0.71 30.50 5.13
N LYS A 14 -0.21 30.53 4.15
CA LYS A 14 -1.48 31.24 4.30
C LYS A 14 -2.37 30.48 5.27
N PRO A 15 -2.85 31.10 6.36
CA PRO A 15 -3.75 30.41 7.27
C PRO A 15 -5.12 30.15 6.61
N ASP A 16 -5.77 29.04 6.98
CA ASP A 16 -7.17 28.76 6.69
C ASP A 16 -8.09 29.45 7.73
N LEU A 17 -9.40 29.20 7.65
CA LEU A 17 -10.40 29.79 8.54
C LEU A 17 -10.41 29.17 9.95
N ASP A 18 -9.78 28.01 10.11
CA ASP A 18 -9.75 27.21 11.35
C ASP A 18 -8.39 27.31 12.06
N GLY A 19 -7.46 28.12 11.53
CA GLY A 19 -6.13 28.34 12.10
C GLY A 19 -5.06 27.33 11.66
N ASN A 20 -5.33 26.47 10.66
CA ASN A 20 -4.31 25.68 9.97
C ASN A 20 -3.76 26.46 8.77
N PHE A 21 -2.99 25.83 7.88
CA PHE A 21 -2.48 26.47 6.67
C PHE A 21 -2.99 25.83 5.37
N LEU A 22 -3.25 26.70 4.39
CA LEU A 22 -3.68 26.35 3.04
C LEU A 22 -2.51 25.79 2.24
N GLY A 23 -2.58 24.50 1.91
CA GLY A 23 -1.60 23.82 1.06
C GLY A 23 -0.95 22.59 1.71
N ASP A 24 -1.18 22.39 3.00
CA ASP A 24 -0.58 21.31 3.80
C ASP A 24 -1.38 20.02 3.75
N GLY A 25 -2.61 20.08 3.21
CA GLY A 25 -3.57 18.97 3.17
C GLY A 25 -3.18 17.80 2.26
N LEU A 26 -1.93 17.75 1.78
CA LEU A 26 -1.39 16.55 1.17
C LEU A 26 -0.70 15.72 2.27
N PRO A 27 -1.20 14.53 2.63
CA PRO A 27 -0.54 13.70 3.63
C PRO A 27 0.92 13.47 3.23
N LEU A 28 1.85 13.58 4.20
CA LEU A 28 3.25 13.27 3.94
C LEU A 28 3.33 11.81 3.49
N CYS A 29 4.33 11.43 2.69
CA CYS A 29 4.54 10.02 2.35
C CYS A 29 4.70 9.13 3.60
N ALA A 30 5.18 9.70 4.71
CA ALA A 30 5.22 9.04 6.02
C ALA A 30 3.82 8.79 6.61
N ASP A 31 2.87 9.68 6.31
CA ASP A 31 1.47 9.57 6.72
C ASP A 31 0.65 8.66 5.80
N THR A 32 1.16 8.34 4.60
CA THR A 32 0.52 7.35 3.69
C THR A 32 0.87 5.90 4.03
N ALA A 33 1.85 5.68 4.91
CA ALA A 33 2.19 4.35 5.43
C ALA A 33 1.38 4.03 6.71
N VAL A 34 0.09 4.38 6.71
CA VAL A 34 -0.83 3.97 7.78
C VAL A 34 -0.91 2.45 7.78
N ALA A 35 -0.89 1.84 8.96
CA ALA A 35 -1.11 0.40 9.12
C ALA A 35 -2.39 -0.01 8.35
N GLY A 36 -2.27 -1.02 7.48
CA GLY A 36 -3.39 -1.51 6.68
C GLY A 36 -3.63 -0.82 5.33
N ALA A 37 -2.90 0.24 4.96
CA ALA A 37 -3.07 0.92 3.66
C ALA A 37 -2.84 0.00 2.44
N PHE A 38 -2.10 -1.11 2.63
CA PHE A 38 -1.91 -2.12 1.60
C PHE A 38 -3.19 -2.91 1.25
N LEU A 39 -4.20 -2.89 2.13
CA LEU A 39 -5.50 -3.53 1.91
C LEU A 39 -6.55 -2.58 1.35
N ASP A 40 -6.25 -1.27 1.27
CA ASP A 40 -7.21 -0.27 0.80
C ASP A 40 -7.48 -0.37 -0.70
N GLN A 41 -8.66 0.14 -1.10
CA GLN A 41 -9.03 0.27 -2.50
C GLN A 41 -8.00 1.13 -3.25
N GLY A 42 -7.52 0.62 -4.39
CA GLY A 42 -6.50 1.28 -5.21
C GLY A 42 -5.07 0.92 -4.84
N ALA A 43 -4.85 0.08 -3.80
CA ALA A 43 -3.53 -0.45 -3.52
C ALA A 43 -3.02 -1.28 -4.72
N ARG A 44 -1.78 -1.02 -5.13
CA ARG A 44 -1.19 -1.57 -6.34
C ARG A 44 0.00 -2.46 -6.03
N TYR A 45 -0.08 -3.69 -6.48
CA TYR A 45 0.93 -4.73 -6.31
C TYR A 45 1.66 -4.98 -7.62
N SER A 46 2.98 -5.09 -7.56
CA SER A 46 3.82 -5.50 -8.69
C SER A 46 4.53 -6.81 -8.37
N PHE A 47 4.52 -7.73 -9.32
CA PHE A 47 5.23 -9.00 -9.17
C PHE A 47 6.74 -8.75 -9.27
N HIS A 48 7.47 -8.95 -8.17
CA HIS A 48 8.90 -8.69 -8.10
C HIS A 48 9.75 -9.91 -8.47
N GLY A 49 9.21 -11.13 -8.33
CA GLY A 49 9.91 -12.38 -8.64
C GLY A 49 9.58 -13.49 -7.64
N THR A 50 10.21 -14.65 -7.82
CA THR A 50 10.03 -15.83 -6.96
C THR A 50 10.92 -15.82 -5.70
N HIS A 51 11.97 -15.00 -5.70
CA HIS A 51 12.87 -14.84 -4.57
C HIS A 51 12.76 -13.40 -4.08
N GLY A 52 12.04 -13.22 -2.96
CA GLY A 52 11.82 -11.92 -2.33
C GLY A 52 12.74 -11.69 -1.12
N PRO A 53 12.73 -10.47 -0.57
CA PRO A 53 13.37 -10.19 0.71
C PRO A 53 12.75 -11.05 1.83
N SER A 54 13.55 -11.37 2.85
CA SER A 54 13.13 -12.20 3.99
C SER A 54 12.12 -11.51 4.91
N ASP A 55 11.92 -10.21 4.75
CA ASP A 55 10.98 -9.37 5.52
C ASP A 55 9.61 -9.26 4.84
N ALA A 56 9.31 -10.17 3.90
CA ALA A 56 8.02 -10.23 3.25
C ALA A 56 6.95 -10.78 4.21
N LEU A 57 5.78 -10.15 4.22
CA LEU A 57 4.64 -10.64 4.98
C LEU A 57 4.09 -11.92 4.35
N ASP A 58 4.18 -13.04 5.06
CA ASP A 58 3.54 -14.30 4.68
C ASP A 58 2.01 -14.18 4.78
N LEU A 59 1.33 -14.24 3.64
CA LEU A 59 -0.12 -14.19 3.58
C LEU A 59 -0.75 -15.54 3.93
N SER A 60 -1.91 -15.50 4.59
CA SER A 60 -2.69 -16.71 4.84
C SER A 60 -3.38 -17.17 3.56
N LEU A 61 -3.51 -18.49 3.36
CA LEU A 61 -4.28 -19.06 2.26
C LEU A 61 -5.76 -18.63 2.24
N ASN A 62 -6.28 -18.23 3.41
CA ASN A 62 -7.65 -17.78 3.58
C ASN A 62 -7.81 -16.26 3.44
N SER A 63 -6.75 -15.50 3.20
CA SER A 63 -6.88 -14.05 3.07
C SER A 63 -7.45 -13.67 1.71
N GLU A 64 -8.33 -12.66 1.70
CA GLU A 64 -8.89 -12.13 0.44
C GLU A 64 -7.77 -11.58 -0.46
N LEU A 65 -6.72 -11.03 0.15
CA LEU A 65 -5.54 -10.53 -0.55
C LEU A 65 -4.81 -11.66 -1.30
N PHE A 66 -4.68 -12.83 -0.67
CA PHE A 66 -4.09 -14.00 -1.31
C PHE A 66 -4.88 -14.43 -2.55
N LEU A 67 -6.21 -14.46 -2.45
CA LEU A 67 -7.10 -14.85 -3.56
C LEU A 67 -7.00 -13.87 -4.74
N GLU A 68 -6.98 -12.56 -4.47
CA GLU A 68 -6.84 -11.52 -5.50
C GLU A 68 -5.48 -11.59 -6.21
N LEU A 69 -4.39 -11.85 -5.48
CA LEU A 69 -3.03 -11.89 -6.03
C LEU A 69 -2.71 -13.21 -6.76
N CYS A 70 -3.18 -14.34 -6.23
CA CYS A 70 -2.91 -15.67 -6.76
C CYS A 70 -3.84 -16.04 -7.93
N ALA A 71 -5.06 -15.46 -7.98
CA ALA A 71 -6.13 -15.80 -8.93
C ALA A 71 -6.48 -17.31 -8.96
N SER A 72 -6.12 -18.05 -7.91
CA SER A 72 -6.36 -19.48 -7.73
C SER A 72 -6.38 -19.80 -6.23
N GLN A 73 -7.07 -20.86 -5.83
CA GLN A 73 -7.10 -21.35 -4.44
C GLN A 73 -5.90 -22.24 -4.11
N ASP A 74 -5.21 -22.75 -5.12
CA ASP A 74 -4.05 -23.62 -4.94
C ASP A 74 -2.74 -22.80 -4.96
N PRO A 75 -1.94 -22.79 -3.87
CA PRO A 75 -0.70 -22.03 -3.78
C PRO A 75 0.37 -22.48 -4.78
N ALA A 76 0.26 -23.70 -5.32
CA ALA A 76 1.17 -24.26 -6.31
C ALA A 76 0.81 -23.89 -7.77
N GLN A 77 -0.38 -23.33 -8.02
CA GLN A 77 -0.88 -22.98 -9.36
C GLN A 77 -1.28 -21.50 -9.45
N CYS A 78 -0.65 -20.63 -8.65
CA CYS A 78 -0.91 -19.19 -8.72
C CYS A 78 -0.53 -18.64 -10.10
N LYS A 79 -1.48 -17.94 -10.73
CA LYS A 79 -1.23 -17.18 -11.97
C LYS A 79 -0.95 -15.74 -11.61
N PHE A 80 0.32 -15.45 -11.34
CA PHE A 80 0.77 -14.11 -10.99
C PHE A 80 0.62 -13.16 -12.18
N LYS A 81 -0.19 -12.11 -11.99
CA LYS A 81 -0.21 -10.96 -12.90
C LYS A 81 0.96 -10.02 -12.55
N THR A 82 1.55 -9.40 -13.56
CA THR A 82 2.66 -8.45 -13.36
C THR A 82 2.25 -7.28 -12.46
N ILE A 83 1.01 -6.82 -12.59
CA ILE A 83 0.44 -5.70 -11.83
C ILE A 83 -0.99 -6.05 -11.45
N VAL A 84 -1.33 -5.90 -10.18
CA VAL A 84 -2.68 -6.08 -9.62
C VAL A 84 -3.05 -4.81 -8.87
N GLU A 85 -4.28 -4.32 -9.07
CA GLU A 85 -4.82 -3.17 -8.33
C GLU A 85 -6.08 -3.64 -7.60
N LEU A 86 -6.17 -3.34 -6.30
CA LEU A 86 -7.32 -3.73 -5.49
C LEU A 86 -8.53 -2.88 -5.86
N SER A 87 -9.56 -3.54 -6.39
CA SER A 87 -10.81 -2.85 -6.77
C SER A 87 -11.65 -2.41 -5.56
N LYS A 88 -11.39 -2.99 -4.39
CA LYS A 88 -12.09 -2.74 -3.13
C LYS A 88 -11.13 -2.86 -1.95
N ALA A 89 -11.48 -2.21 -0.84
CA ALA A 89 -10.79 -2.41 0.42
C ALA A 89 -11.08 -3.82 0.95
N LEU A 90 -10.03 -4.54 1.33
CA LEU A 90 -10.09 -5.93 1.82
C LEU A 90 -10.04 -5.97 3.35
N GLN A 91 -10.65 -6.99 3.93
CA GLN A 91 -10.56 -7.21 5.38
C GLN A 91 -9.22 -7.86 5.73
N CYS A 92 -8.56 -7.34 6.78
CA CYS A 92 -7.31 -7.91 7.26
C CYS A 92 -7.56 -9.29 7.89
N THR A 93 -6.67 -10.25 7.63
CA THR A 93 -6.77 -11.59 8.22
C THR A 93 -5.46 -12.00 8.90
N GLY A 94 -5.52 -12.22 10.21
CA GLY A 94 -4.38 -12.73 10.98
C GLY A 94 -3.22 -11.74 11.04
N LYS A 95 -2.04 -12.15 10.58
CA LYS A 95 -0.79 -11.36 10.64
C LYS A 95 -0.87 -10.05 9.86
N GLU A 96 -1.80 -9.93 8.92
CA GLU A 96 -2.05 -8.71 8.14
C GLU A 96 -2.61 -7.57 9.01
N CYS A 97 -3.37 -7.87 10.07
CA CYS A 97 -3.97 -6.85 10.93
C CYS A 97 -2.97 -6.17 11.87
N ASP A 98 -1.96 -6.93 12.32
CA ASP A 98 -0.88 -6.43 13.18
C ASP A 98 0.31 -5.91 12.36
N ALA A 99 0.28 -6.10 11.04
CA ALA A 99 1.30 -5.58 10.14
C ALA A 99 1.11 -4.07 9.97
N GLY A 100 2.17 -3.31 10.27
CA GLY A 100 2.20 -1.87 10.04
C GLY A 100 2.37 -1.55 8.55
N ALA A 101 3.52 -0.97 8.20
CA ALA A 101 3.87 -0.70 6.81
C ALA A 101 4.40 -1.97 6.14
N VAL A 102 3.63 -2.53 5.20
CA VAL A 102 4.02 -3.73 4.43
C VAL A 102 4.54 -3.29 3.07
N ALA A 103 5.81 -3.58 2.78
CA ALA A 103 6.43 -3.29 1.48
C ALA A 103 6.44 -4.51 0.54
N TYR A 104 6.52 -5.71 1.10
CA TYR A 104 6.59 -6.96 0.35
C TYR A 104 5.64 -7.98 0.96
N VAL A 105 4.91 -8.69 0.10
CA VAL A 105 4.04 -9.81 0.49
C VAL A 105 4.51 -11.07 -0.21
N LYS A 106 4.45 -12.19 0.51
CA LYS A 106 4.78 -13.50 -0.04
C LYS A 106 3.49 -14.27 -0.31
N VAL A 107 3.36 -14.73 -1.56
CA VAL A 107 2.21 -15.48 -2.08
C VAL A 107 2.75 -16.79 -2.65
N GLY A 108 2.33 -17.93 -2.10
CA GLY A 108 2.76 -19.26 -2.55
C GLY A 108 3.92 -19.85 -1.73
N VAL A 109 4.32 -21.07 -2.10
CA VAL A 109 5.34 -21.88 -1.40
C VAL A 109 6.71 -21.71 -2.04
#